data_AF-A0A2A2DDH5-F1
#
_entry.id   AF-A0A2A2DDH5-F1
#
_cell.length_a   1.000
_cell.length_b   1.000
_cell.length_c   1.000
_cell.angle_alpha   90.00
_cell.angle_beta   90.00
_cell.angle_gamma   90.00
#
_symmetry.space_group_name_H-M   'P 1'
#
loop_
_entity.id
_entity.type
_entity.pdbx_description
1 polymer ?
#
loop_
_entity_poly.entity_id
_entity_poly.type
_entity_poly.pdbx_seq_one_letter_code
_entity_poly.pdbx_strand_id
1 'polypeptide(L)'
;MPPGGTAWKKAAAVAVPALAAVAVMAVAMSEGVLASSFAVSGTAFQVSSGRLTSQGLASYVQVDRSADGTGHPAALLGIGDATLTDLCQSSRVDTPLGQVVFKLTAGGEAGEVTASDLVIDGEDLVGDARFGDVQIGRDASTLDQVPGVRGEAGAFGLQASEVTVSGVRSHAWSATGGNFRLKGLSLKVSLDGPACF
;
A
#
# COMPACT_ATOMS: atom_id res chain seq x y z
N MET A 1 -7.64 0.53 -59.30
CA MET A 1 -7.41 0.28 -57.85
C MET A 1 -8.45 -0.71 -57.38
N PRO A 2 -8.09 -1.88 -56.81
CA PRO A 2 -9.08 -2.79 -56.25
C PRO A 2 -9.75 -2.14 -55.03
N PRO A 3 -11.07 -2.33 -54.82
CA PRO A 3 -11.75 -1.80 -53.65
C PRO A 3 -11.23 -2.48 -52.37
N GLY A 4 -10.70 -1.70 -51.44
CA GLY A 4 -10.25 -2.17 -50.13
C GLY A 4 -11.45 -2.53 -49.25
N GLY A 5 -11.90 -3.78 -49.33
CA GLY A 5 -12.90 -4.33 -48.41
C GLY A 5 -12.22 -4.84 -47.14
N THR A 6 -12.63 -4.33 -45.97
CA THR A 6 -12.22 -4.92 -44.69
C THR A 6 -12.68 -6.37 -44.65
N ALA A 7 -11.72 -7.31 -44.59
CA ALA A 7 -12.02 -8.73 -44.46
C ALA A 7 -12.50 -9.01 -43.03
N TRP A 8 -13.77 -8.67 -42.74
CA TRP A 8 -14.39 -8.75 -41.42
C TRP A 8 -14.17 -10.08 -40.70
N LYS A 9 -14.14 -11.19 -41.44
CA LYS A 9 -13.84 -12.53 -40.87
C LYS A 9 -12.39 -12.65 -40.38
N LYS A 10 -11.42 -12.09 -41.11
CA LYS A 10 -10.00 -12.07 -40.72
C LYS A 10 -9.76 -11.05 -39.61
N ALA A 11 -10.44 -9.90 -39.65
CA ALA A 11 -10.42 -8.91 -38.58
C ALA A 11 -10.97 -9.51 -37.27
N ALA A 12 -12.10 -10.21 -37.33
CA ALA A 12 -12.66 -10.89 -36.17
C ALA A 12 -11.74 -11.98 -35.60
N ALA A 13 -11.07 -12.76 -36.46
CA ALA A 13 -10.13 -13.80 -36.04
C ALA A 13 -8.94 -13.27 -35.20
N VAL A 14 -8.57 -12.00 -35.37
CA VAL A 14 -7.51 -11.34 -34.59
C VAL A 14 -8.08 -10.50 -33.45
N ALA A 15 -9.19 -9.81 -33.68
CA ALA A 15 -9.82 -8.93 -32.70
C ALA A 15 -10.40 -9.71 -31.51
N VAL A 16 -11.00 -10.87 -31.74
CA VAL A 16 -11.60 -11.70 -30.67
C VAL A 16 -10.55 -12.18 -29.66
N PRO A 17 -9.42 -12.82 -30.04
CA PRO A 17 -8.42 -13.22 -29.07
C PRO A 17 -7.71 -12.03 -28.42
N ALA A 18 -7.53 -10.91 -29.14
CA ALA A 18 -6.98 -9.69 -28.55
C ALA A 18 -7.90 -9.11 -27.47
N LEU A 19 -9.21 -9.01 -27.73
CA LEU A 19 -10.19 -8.57 -26.74
C LEU A 19 -10.32 -9.55 -25.57
N ALA A 20 -10.21 -10.85 -25.82
CA ALA A 20 -10.16 -11.86 -24.77
C ALA A 20 -8.93 -11.70 -23.88
N ALA A 21 -7.75 -11.47 -24.46
CA ALA A 21 -6.52 -11.21 -23.70
C ALA A 21 -6.65 -9.92 -22.87
N VAL A 22 -7.24 -8.86 -23.43
CA VAL A 22 -7.51 -7.62 -22.70
C VAL A 22 -8.50 -7.85 -21.56
N ALA A 23 -9.57 -8.63 -21.79
CA ALA A 23 -10.53 -8.96 -20.74
C ALA A 23 -9.89 -9.80 -19.63
N VAL A 24 -9.05 -10.78 -19.96
CA VAL A 24 -8.30 -11.58 -18.99
C VAL A 24 -7.35 -10.70 -18.18
N MET A 25 -6.60 -9.81 -18.83
CA MET A 25 -5.74 -8.84 -18.15
C MET A 25 -6.55 -7.93 -17.23
N ALA A 26 -7.70 -7.42 -17.68
CA ALA A 26 -8.58 -6.57 -16.88
C ALA A 26 -9.13 -7.30 -15.64
N VAL A 27 -9.52 -8.58 -15.77
CA VAL A 27 -9.95 -9.41 -14.64
C VAL A 27 -8.80 -9.67 -13.68
N ALA A 28 -7.62 -10.04 -14.18
CA ALA A 28 -6.44 -10.28 -13.34
C ALA A 28 -6.02 -9.02 -12.56
N MET A 29 -6.16 -7.84 -13.17
CA MET A 29 -5.96 -6.54 -12.49
C MET A 29 -6.99 -6.31 -11.38
N SER A 30 -8.26 -6.69 -11.61
CA SER A 30 -9.32 -6.55 -10.61
C SER A 30 -9.15 -7.49 -9.40
N GLU A 31 -8.45 -8.61 -9.58
CA GLU A 31 -8.14 -9.57 -8.51
C GLU A 31 -6.93 -9.16 -7.66
N GLY A 32 -6.29 -8.01 -7.95
CA GLY A 32 -5.16 -7.50 -7.17
C GLY A 32 -3.82 -8.21 -7.45
N VAL A 33 -3.75 -9.08 -8.47
CA VAL A 33 -2.51 -9.78 -8.87
C VAL A 33 -1.44 -8.80 -9.34
N LEU A 34 -1.86 -7.62 -9.85
CA LEU A 34 -0.96 -6.51 -10.11
C LEU A 34 -1.00 -5.53 -8.94
N ALA A 35 -0.58 -5.99 -7.76
CA ALA A 35 0.00 -5.08 -6.78
C ALA A 35 1.03 -4.24 -7.54
N SER A 36 0.88 -2.92 -7.49
CA SER A 36 1.70 -2.02 -8.27
C SER A 36 3.17 -2.29 -7.95
N SER A 37 3.88 -2.95 -8.87
CA SER A 37 5.32 -3.17 -8.78
C SER A 37 6.03 -1.83 -9.02
N PHE A 38 5.85 -0.89 -8.11
CA PHE A 38 6.71 0.26 -7.99
C PHE A 38 7.95 -0.21 -7.26
N ALA A 39 9.11 0.00 -7.87
CA ALA A 39 10.36 -0.22 -7.18
C ALA A 39 10.42 0.73 -5.97
N VAL A 40 10.51 0.18 -4.76
CA VAL A 40 10.64 1.01 -3.57
C VAL A 40 11.98 1.72 -3.53
N SER A 41 11.96 2.92 -2.94
CA SER A 41 13.19 3.59 -2.51
C SER A 41 13.91 2.62 -1.57
N GLY A 42 15.20 2.36 -1.78
CA GLY A 42 15.99 1.46 -0.93
C GLY A 42 16.18 1.96 0.51
N THR A 43 15.40 2.95 0.93
CA THR A 43 15.38 3.55 2.26
C THR A 43 13.95 3.46 2.81
N ALA A 44 13.80 2.78 3.95
CA ALA A 44 12.55 2.81 4.68
C ALA A 44 12.25 4.24 5.17
N PHE A 45 10.97 4.62 5.19
CA PHE A 45 10.50 5.85 5.78
C PHE A 45 9.79 5.57 7.11
N GLN A 46 9.91 6.51 8.02
CA GLN A 46 9.21 6.47 9.31
C GLN A 46 7.79 6.96 9.15
N VAL A 47 6.86 6.28 9.79
CA VAL A 47 5.46 6.68 9.92
C VAL A 47 5.05 6.62 11.40
N SER A 48 4.37 7.65 11.86
CA SER A 48 3.78 7.66 13.19
C SER A 48 2.42 8.34 13.23
N SER A 49 1.62 7.90 14.19
CA SER A 49 0.30 8.45 14.50
C SER A 49 -0.06 8.19 15.96
N GLY A 50 -0.71 9.15 16.61
CA GLY A 50 -1.23 8.99 17.97
C GLY A 50 -2.26 7.88 18.07
N ARG A 51 -3.12 7.72 17.06
CA ARG A 51 -4.09 6.64 16.97
C ARG A 51 -4.48 6.39 15.52
N LEU A 52 -4.49 5.11 15.15
CA LEU A 52 -5.04 4.58 13.91
C LEU A 52 -6.24 3.69 14.25
N THR A 53 -7.36 3.93 13.60
CA THR A 53 -8.52 3.03 13.59
C THR A 53 -8.78 2.59 12.17
N SER A 54 -9.09 1.33 11.95
CA SER A 54 -9.46 0.86 10.63
C SER A 54 -10.56 -0.18 10.65
N GLN A 55 -11.45 -0.08 9.66
CA GLN A 55 -12.36 -1.16 9.26
C GLN A 55 -11.68 -1.98 8.17
N GLY A 56 -11.50 -3.27 8.44
CA GLY A 56 -10.78 -4.20 7.59
C GLY A 56 -9.27 -4.08 7.73
N LEU A 57 -8.65 -5.17 8.17
CA LEU A 57 -7.21 -5.37 8.14
C LEU A 57 -6.93 -6.72 7.49
N ALA A 58 -5.98 -6.77 6.56
CA ALA A 58 -5.42 -7.99 6.02
C ALA A 58 -3.89 -7.85 6.04
N SER A 59 -3.17 -8.88 6.46
CA SER A 59 -1.72 -8.85 6.51
C SER A 59 -1.11 -10.20 6.22
N TYR A 60 -0.01 -10.20 5.49
CA TYR A 60 0.81 -11.38 5.22
C TYR A 60 2.25 -10.95 4.97
N VAL A 61 3.18 -11.89 5.09
CA VAL A 61 4.60 -11.64 4.82
C VAL A 61 4.86 -11.73 3.33
N GLN A 62 5.60 -10.77 2.79
CA GLN A 62 6.10 -10.79 1.42
C GLN A 62 7.53 -10.25 1.34
N VAL A 63 8.10 -10.28 0.12
CA VAL A 63 9.40 -9.69 -0.18
C VAL A 63 9.17 -8.54 -1.15
N ASP A 64 9.38 -7.32 -0.66
CA ASP A 64 9.40 -6.12 -1.49
C ASP A 64 10.75 -6.01 -2.20
N ARG A 65 10.81 -5.36 -3.37
CA ARG A 65 12.03 -5.26 -4.18
C ARG A 65 12.33 -3.82 -4.60
N SER A 66 13.54 -3.38 -4.25
CA SER A 66 14.10 -2.12 -4.75
C SER A 66 14.43 -2.19 -6.25
N ALA A 67 14.69 -1.03 -6.87
CA ALA A 67 14.96 -0.93 -8.31
C ALA A 67 16.21 -1.71 -8.78
N ASP A 68 17.15 -1.95 -7.86
CA ASP A 68 18.37 -2.73 -8.07
C ASP A 68 18.16 -4.25 -7.88
N GLY A 69 16.95 -4.68 -7.53
CA GLY A 69 16.59 -6.07 -7.28
C GLY A 69 16.84 -6.55 -5.85
N THR A 70 17.33 -5.68 -4.95
CA THR A 70 17.51 -6.01 -3.53
C THR A 70 16.15 -6.30 -2.89
N GLY A 71 16.03 -7.45 -2.22
CA GLY A 71 14.79 -7.88 -1.56
C GLY A 71 14.75 -7.50 -0.09
N HIS A 72 13.63 -6.93 0.36
CA HIS A 72 13.37 -6.57 1.74
C HIS A 72 12.19 -7.38 2.28
N PRO A 73 12.34 -8.11 3.39
CA PRO A 73 11.19 -8.75 4.03
C PRO A 73 10.24 -7.66 4.54
N ALA A 74 8.97 -7.76 4.19
CA ALA A 74 7.95 -6.81 4.59
C ALA A 74 6.70 -7.56 5.05
N ALA A 75 6.05 -7.03 6.08
CA ALA A 75 4.66 -7.32 6.36
C ALA A 75 3.82 -6.41 5.46
N LEU A 76 3.19 -6.98 4.44
CA LEU A 76 2.15 -6.25 3.72
C LEU A 76 0.96 -6.07 4.66
N LEU A 77 0.46 -4.86 4.72
CA LEU A 77 -0.71 -4.44 5.48
C LEU A 77 -1.72 -3.83 4.51
N GLY A 78 -2.77 -4.58 4.20
CA GLY A 78 -3.99 -4.05 3.62
C GLY A 78 -4.87 -3.48 4.72
N ILE A 79 -5.24 -2.21 4.59
CA ILE A 79 -6.04 -1.44 5.53
C ILE A 79 -7.21 -0.87 4.73
N GLY A 80 -8.43 -1.28 5.06
CA GLY A 80 -9.64 -0.97 4.30
C GLY A 80 -10.00 0.51 4.38
N ASP A 81 -10.72 0.90 5.42
CA ASP A 81 -11.01 2.31 5.73
C ASP A 81 -10.26 2.71 6.98
N ALA A 82 -9.31 3.64 6.87
CA ALA A 82 -8.47 4.11 7.96
C ALA A 82 -8.83 5.54 8.37
N THR A 83 -8.85 5.77 9.67
CA THR A 83 -8.86 7.11 10.27
C THR A 83 -7.66 7.23 11.21
N LEU A 84 -6.90 8.30 11.07
CA LEU A 84 -5.76 8.62 11.91
C LEU A 84 -5.99 9.97 12.57
N THR A 85 -5.66 10.08 13.85
CA THR A 85 -5.75 11.36 14.58
C THR A 85 -4.81 12.41 14.00
N ASP A 86 -3.62 11.96 13.64
CA ASP A 86 -2.55 12.72 13.04
C ASP A 86 -1.65 11.77 12.22
N LEU A 87 -0.81 12.36 11.39
CA LEU A 87 0.16 11.64 10.58
C LEU A 87 1.47 12.41 10.63
N CYS A 88 2.55 11.72 10.98
CA CYS A 88 3.91 12.18 10.71
C CYS A 88 4.63 11.11 9.89
N GLN A 89 5.06 11.49 8.69
CA GLN A 89 5.88 10.68 7.82
C GLN A 89 7.22 11.39 7.61
N SER A 90 8.34 10.65 7.68
CA SER A 90 9.63 11.22 7.31
C SER A 90 10.58 10.21 6.68
N SER A 91 11.37 10.66 5.72
CA SER A 91 12.44 9.89 5.08
C SER A 91 13.73 10.69 5.04
N ARG A 92 14.86 10.00 5.21
CA ARG A 92 16.20 10.55 5.02
C ARG A 92 16.64 10.22 3.60
N VAL A 93 16.94 11.25 2.83
CA VAL A 93 17.32 11.16 1.41
C VAL A 93 18.71 11.74 1.26
N ASP A 94 19.65 10.93 0.78
CA ASP A 94 20.99 11.41 0.47
C ASP A 94 20.97 12.21 -0.84
N THR A 95 21.53 13.42 -0.80
CA THR A 95 21.62 14.31 -1.95
C THR A 95 23.06 14.79 -2.13
N PRO A 96 23.45 15.34 -3.30
CA PRO A 96 24.76 15.97 -3.48
C PRO A 96 25.06 17.13 -2.50
N LEU A 97 24.04 17.65 -1.81
CA LEU A 97 24.15 18.74 -0.85
C LEU A 97 24.22 18.26 0.61
N GLY A 98 24.23 16.95 0.83
CA GLY A 98 24.15 16.32 2.16
C GLY A 98 22.85 15.53 2.35
N GLN A 99 22.67 15.00 3.56
CA GLN A 99 21.48 14.26 3.93
C GLN A 99 20.31 15.24 4.17
N VAL A 100 19.23 15.03 3.44
CA VAL A 100 18.01 15.82 3.53
C VAL A 100 16.93 15.00 4.21
N VAL A 101 16.17 15.62 5.10
CA VAL A 101 14.96 15.04 5.67
C VAL A 101 13.76 15.58 4.93
N PHE A 102 13.03 14.68 4.28
CA PHE A 102 11.68 14.92 3.78
C PHE A 102 10.71 14.58 4.90
N LYS A 103 9.89 15.56 5.33
CA LYS A 103 8.92 15.38 6.42
C LYS A 103 7.55 15.88 6.00
N LEU A 104 6.55 15.01 6.15
CA LEU A 104 5.14 15.29 5.91
C LEU A 104 4.37 15.13 7.21
N THR A 105 3.53 16.10 7.52
CA THR A 105 2.63 16.06 8.67
C THR A 105 1.21 16.43 8.25
N ALA A 106 0.22 15.83 8.89
CA ALA A 106 -1.19 16.13 8.70
C ALA A 106 -1.97 15.77 9.96
N GLY A 107 -3.19 16.28 10.06
CA GLY A 107 -4.12 15.99 11.14
C GLY A 107 -3.94 16.86 12.39
N GLY A 108 -4.24 16.30 13.56
CA GLY A 108 -4.17 17.01 14.84
C GLY A 108 -5.23 18.11 14.94
N GLU A 109 -4.80 19.36 15.17
CA GLU A 109 -5.69 20.52 15.28
C GLU A 109 -6.50 20.78 14.00
N ALA A 110 -5.99 20.36 12.84
CA ALA A 110 -6.69 20.48 11.56
C ALA A 110 -7.83 19.45 11.38
N GLY A 111 -7.96 18.48 12.29
CA GLY A 111 -8.91 17.38 12.24
C GLY A 111 -8.34 16.11 11.62
N GLU A 112 -9.07 15.00 11.70
CA GLU A 112 -8.55 13.66 11.37
C GLU A 112 -8.13 13.48 9.90
N VAL A 113 -7.15 12.60 9.70
CA VAL A 113 -6.71 12.09 8.41
C VAL A 113 -7.51 10.84 8.09
N THR A 114 -7.99 10.73 6.85
CA THR A 114 -8.68 9.51 6.37
C THR A 114 -7.99 8.94 5.14
N ALA A 115 -7.95 7.63 5.04
CA ALA A 115 -7.41 6.90 3.89
C ALA A 115 -8.27 5.67 3.60
N SER A 116 -8.42 5.31 2.32
CA SER A 116 -9.06 4.04 1.93
C SER A 116 -8.16 3.22 1.01
N ASP A 117 -8.35 1.90 1.05
CA ASP A 117 -7.68 0.92 0.20
C ASP A 117 -6.15 1.03 0.31
N LEU A 118 -5.69 1.17 1.55
CA LEU A 118 -4.30 1.44 1.87
C LEU A 118 -3.53 0.11 1.92
N VAL A 119 -2.44 0.02 1.17
CA VAL A 119 -1.48 -1.08 1.18
C VAL A 119 -0.15 -0.50 1.63
N ILE A 120 0.37 -1.00 2.75
CA ILE A 120 1.66 -0.60 3.32
C ILE A 120 2.57 -1.81 3.36
N ASP A 121 3.80 -1.65 2.90
CA ASP A 121 4.87 -2.63 3.12
C ASP A 121 5.67 -2.21 4.34
N GLY A 122 5.29 -2.72 5.51
CA GLY A 122 5.92 -2.41 6.78
C GLY A 122 7.11 -3.34 7.09
N GLU A 123 8.21 -2.78 7.55
CA GLU A 123 9.29 -3.55 8.17
C GLU A 123 8.93 -3.93 9.61
N ASP A 124 8.38 -2.97 10.34
CA ASP A 124 7.93 -3.14 11.73
C ASP A 124 6.67 -2.31 12.02
N LEU A 125 6.02 -2.61 13.15
CA LEU A 125 4.97 -1.77 13.71
C LEU A 125 4.98 -1.92 15.23
N VAL A 126 5.02 -0.79 15.93
CA VAL A 126 4.94 -0.68 17.38
C VAL A 126 3.72 0.15 17.76
N GLY A 127 2.96 -0.33 18.74
CA GLY A 127 1.81 0.37 19.30
C GLY A 127 0.93 -0.57 20.13
N ASP A 128 -0.01 0.02 20.88
CA ASP A 128 -1.00 -0.72 21.66
C ASP A 128 -2.20 -1.03 20.77
N ALA A 129 -2.34 -2.30 20.38
CA ALA A 129 -3.38 -2.75 19.45
C ALA A 129 -4.55 -3.44 20.15
N ARG A 130 -5.76 -3.14 19.67
CA ARG A 130 -6.99 -3.87 19.96
C ARG A 130 -7.61 -4.29 18.64
N PHE A 131 -7.90 -5.57 18.51
CA PHE A 131 -8.61 -6.11 17.37
C PHE A 131 -10.06 -6.40 17.74
N GLY A 132 -10.96 -6.27 16.76
CA GLY A 132 -12.30 -6.85 16.81
C GLY A 132 -12.23 -8.35 16.59
N ASP A 133 -12.81 -8.83 15.48
CA ASP A 133 -12.75 -10.24 15.11
C ASP A 133 -11.44 -10.55 14.37
N VAL A 134 -10.44 -11.03 15.11
CA VAL A 134 -9.12 -11.35 14.56
C VAL A 134 -9.00 -12.83 14.19
N GLN A 135 -8.39 -13.09 13.05
CA GLN A 135 -8.00 -14.42 12.58
C GLN A 135 -6.51 -14.40 12.33
N ILE A 136 -5.76 -15.24 13.05
CA ILE A 136 -4.29 -15.30 12.98
C ILE A 136 -3.88 -16.70 12.52
N GLY A 137 -2.99 -16.78 11.54
CA GLY A 137 -2.61 -18.05 10.91
C GLY A 137 -3.62 -18.55 9.88
N ARG A 138 -4.47 -17.66 9.37
CA ARG A 138 -5.32 -17.96 8.21
C ARG A 138 -4.44 -18.03 6.96
N ASP A 139 -4.80 -18.90 6.01
CA ASP A 139 -4.12 -18.94 4.72
C ASP A 139 -4.23 -17.58 4.00
N ALA A 140 -3.10 -17.00 3.63
CA ALA A 140 -3.04 -15.66 3.05
C ALA A 140 -3.81 -15.53 1.72
N SER A 141 -3.98 -16.63 0.97
CA SER A 141 -4.79 -16.63 -0.26
C SER A 141 -6.29 -16.56 -0.01
N THR A 142 -6.72 -16.78 1.23
CA THR A 142 -8.14 -16.80 1.59
C THR A 142 -8.60 -15.50 2.25
N LEU A 143 -7.71 -14.54 2.50
CA LEU A 143 -8.06 -13.29 3.19
C LEU A 143 -9.21 -12.54 2.49
N ASP A 144 -10.09 -11.94 3.29
CA ASP A 144 -11.34 -11.35 2.78
C ASP A 144 -11.78 -10.07 3.50
N GLN A 145 -11.07 -9.62 4.55
CA GLN A 145 -11.42 -8.38 5.26
C GLN A 145 -11.08 -7.12 4.48
N VAL A 146 -10.15 -7.21 3.51
CA VAL A 146 -9.81 -6.10 2.62
C VAL A 146 -9.87 -6.61 1.17
N PRO A 147 -10.82 -6.12 0.35
CA PRO A 147 -10.96 -6.55 -1.03
C PRO A 147 -9.66 -6.39 -1.82
N GLY A 148 -9.28 -7.42 -2.60
CA GLY A 148 -8.08 -7.40 -3.44
C GLY A 148 -6.76 -7.60 -2.69
N VAL A 149 -6.75 -7.69 -1.36
CA VAL A 149 -5.52 -7.94 -0.59
C VAL A 149 -5.46 -9.40 -0.15
N ARG A 150 -4.70 -10.19 -0.90
CA ARG A 150 -4.45 -11.62 -0.64
C ARG A 150 -2.99 -11.96 -0.91
N GLY A 151 -2.46 -12.91 -0.15
CA GLY A 151 -1.11 -13.44 -0.34
C GLY A 151 -1.13 -14.79 -1.06
N GLU A 152 0.03 -15.45 -1.09
CA GLU A 152 0.18 -16.77 -1.69
C GLU A 152 -0.52 -17.87 -0.88
N ALA A 153 -0.97 -18.92 -1.58
CA ALA A 153 -1.58 -20.08 -0.93
C ALA A 153 -0.56 -20.81 -0.04
N GLY A 154 -0.97 -21.20 1.16
CA GLY A 154 -0.12 -21.82 2.18
C GLY A 154 0.74 -20.84 2.97
N ALA A 155 0.75 -19.54 2.63
CA ALA A 155 1.45 -18.53 3.40
C ALA A 155 0.64 -18.12 4.65
N PHE A 156 1.37 -17.67 5.68
CA PHE A 156 0.77 -17.14 6.90
C PHE A 156 0.05 -15.82 6.62
N GLY A 157 -1.20 -15.73 7.05
CA GLY A 157 -2.01 -14.53 7.00
C GLY A 157 -2.65 -14.18 8.35
N LEU A 158 -2.88 -12.89 8.52
CA LEU A 158 -3.62 -12.29 9.62
C LEU A 158 -4.70 -11.39 9.04
N GLN A 159 -5.88 -11.37 9.63
CA GLN A 159 -6.89 -10.36 9.30
C GLN A 159 -7.75 -10.01 10.50
N ALA A 160 -8.37 -8.83 10.44
CA ALA A 160 -9.36 -8.41 11.43
C ALA A 160 -10.48 -7.59 10.77
N SER A 161 -11.69 -7.67 11.32
CA SER A 161 -12.81 -6.82 10.91
C SER A 161 -12.61 -5.35 11.30
N GLU A 162 -12.00 -5.13 12.46
CA GLU A 162 -11.63 -3.81 12.95
C GLU A 162 -10.30 -3.89 13.70
N VAL A 163 -9.49 -2.85 13.58
CA VAL A 163 -8.28 -2.66 14.38
C VAL A 163 -8.21 -1.23 14.90
N THR A 164 -7.84 -1.08 16.16
CA THR A 164 -7.44 0.19 16.76
C THR A 164 -6.04 0.05 17.30
N VAL A 165 -5.13 0.92 16.89
CA VAL A 165 -3.75 0.98 17.39
C VAL A 165 -3.48 2.37 17.94
N SER A 166 -2.98 2.45 19.17
CA SER A 166 -2.55 3.72 19.79
C SER A 166 -1.03 3.79 19.80
N GLY A 167 -0.48 4.98 19.58
CA GLY A 167 0.96 5.22 19.58
C GLY A 167 1.70 4.52 18.44
N VAL A 168 1.12 4.54 17.24
CA VAL A 168 1.69 3.89 16.06
C VAL A 168 3.05 4.48 15.73
N ARG A 169 4.06 3.62 15.61
CA ARG A 169 5.35 3.89 15.01
C ARG A 169 5.75 2.72 14.14
N SER A 170 6.16 2.99 12.92
CA SER A 170 6.48 1.96 11.93
C SER A 170 7.53 2.48 10.96
N HIS A 171 8.44 1.60 10.57
CA HIS A 171 9.24 1.74 9.37
C HIS A 171 8.52 1.05 8.21
N ALA A 172 8.39 1.74 7.09
CA ALA A 172 7.74 1.22 5.89
C ALA A 172 8.60 1.46 4.65
N TRP A 173 8.57 0.51 3.72
CA TRP A 173 9.22 0.59 2.41
C TRP A 173 8.33 1.29 1.38
N SER A 174 7.03 1.03 1.48
CA SER A 174 6.02 1.51 0.54
C SER A 174 4.72 1.83 1.28
N ALA A 175 3.97 2.80 0.76
CA ALA A 175 2.58 3.03 1.13
C ALA A 175 1.83 3.52 -0.09
N THR A 176 0.80 2.78 -0.49
CA THR A 176 -0.04 3.06 -1.65
C THR A 176 -1.50 3.01 -1.23
N GLY A 177 -2.33 3.92 -1.70
CA GLY A 177 -3.75 3.90 -1.36
C GLY A 177 -4.57 4.77 -2.29
N GLY A 178 -5.87 4.48 -2.38
CA GLY A 178 -6.75 5.08 -3.38
C GLY A 178 -7.14 6.52 -3.07
N ASN A 179 -7.48 6.82 -1.81
CA ASN A 179 -8.04 8.12 -1.44
C ASN A 179 -7.52 8.60 -0.09
N PHE A 180 -6.43 9.37 -0.10
CA PHE A 180 -5.88 10.02 1.09
C PHE A 180 -6.42 11.44 1.25
N ARG A 181 -7.02 11.73 2.41
CA ARG A 181 -7.43 13.08 2.81
C ARG A 181 -6.60 13.54 3.99
N LEU A 182 -5.54 14.26 3.67
CA LEU A 182 -4.57 14.80 4.62
C LEU A 182 -4.98 16.22 5.04
N LYS A 183 -5.86 16.35 6.04
CA LYS A 183 -6.22 17.68 6.57
C LYS A 183 -5.01 18.36 7.19
N GLY A 184 -4.83 19.65 6.88
CA GLY A 184 -3.70 20.41 7.43
C GLY A 184 -2.34 19.93 6.95
N LEU A 185 -2.26 19.33 5.75
CA LEU A 185 -1.01 18.86 5.15
C LEU A 185 0.08 19.93 5.20
N SER A 186 1.19 19.60 5.84
CA SER A 186 2.43 20.39 5.84
C SER A 186 3.59 19.51 5.41
N LEU A 187 4.33 19.98 4.40
CA LEU A 187 5.49 19.31 3.85
C LEU A 187 6.71 20.21 4.07
N LYS A 188 7.79 19.63 4.61
CA LYS A 188 9.06 20.31 4.85
C LYS A 188 10.21 19.47 4.31
N VAL A 189 11.17 20.16 3.72
CA VAL A 189 12.43 19.59 3.25
C VAL A 189 13.55 20.38 3.91
N SER A 190 14.42 19.71 4.65
CA SER A 190 15.46 20.37 5.44
C SER A 190 16.73 19.54 5.52
N LEU A 191 17.88 20.20 5.41
CA LEU A 191 19.17 19.59 5.76
C LEU A 191 19.20 19.26 7.25
N ASP A 192 19.55 18.02 7.59
CA ASP A 192 19.68 17.52 8.96
C ASP A 192 18.46 17.82 9.88
N GLY A 193 17.26 17.87 9.30
CA GLY A 193 16.03 18.13 10.05
C GLY A 193 15.63 16.99 11.00
N PRO A 194 14.70 17.24 11.94
CA PRO A 194 14.21 16.19 12.82
C PRO A 194 13.30 15.22 12.05
N ALA A 195 13.53 13.92 12.22
CA ALA A 195 12.65 12.86 11.76
C ALA A 195 11.35 12.82 12.60
N CYS A 196 10.50 11.81 12.39
CA CYS A 196 9.30 11.63 13.21
C CYS A 196 9.63 11.00 14.57
N PHE A 197 10.60 10.08 14.63
CA PHE A 197 11.10 9.47 15.86
C PHE A 197 12.52 8.93 15.72
#